data_AF-A0AAN7BT34-F1
#
_entry.id   AF-A0AAN7BT34-F1
#
_cell.length_a   1.000
_cell.length_b   1.000
_cell.length_c   1.000
_cell.angle_alpha   90.00
_cell.angle_beta   90.00
_cell.angle_gamma   90.00
#
_symmetry.space_group_name_H-M   'P 1'
#
loop_
_entity.id
_entity.type
_entity.pdbx_description
1 polymer ?
#
loop_
_entity_poly.entity_id
_entity_poly.type
_entity_poly.pdbx_seq_one_letter_code
_entity_poly.pdbx_strand_id
1 'polypeptide(L)'
;MLSQSCRSAAPPISIAGPPPQPSSSLINIPQVLSNIIERIIGSLDDNEPSSEVPLGLYLIRGENVCLVGLVDEPLDESINWIEVKGSVIGTTKH
;
A
#
# COMPACT_ATOMS: atom_id res chain seq x y z
N MET A 1 -2.86 45.06 -39.44
CA MET A 1 -4.04 44.18 -39.57
C MET A 1 -3.52 42.78 -39.91
N LEU A 2 -3.14 42.00 -38.89
CA LEU A 2 -3.92 40.90 -38.31
C LEU A 2 -4.14 39.75 -39.31
N SER A 3 -3.33 38.69 -39.21
CA SER A 3 -3.85 37.33 -39.07
C SER A 3 -2.70 36.38 -38.74
N GLN A 4 -2.61 36.03 -37.45
CA GLN A 4 -1.83 34.90 -36.97
C GLN A 4 -2.53 33.64 -37.48
N SER A 5 -1.86 32.88 -38.36
CA SER A 5 -2.35 31.56 -38.77
C SER A 5 -2.21 30.60 -37.60
N CYS A 6 -3.30 29.89 -37.34
CA CYS A 6 -3.67 29.29 -36.08
C CYS A 6 -2.76 28.16 -35.62
N ARG A 7 -2.62 28.12 -34.29
CA ARG A 7 -1.99 27.10 -33.46
C ARG A 7 -2.63 25.72 -33.66
N SER A 8 -1.77 24.71 -33.54
CA SER A 8 -1.97 23.42 -32.85
C SER A 8 -3.40 23.08 -32.41
N ALA A 9 -3.94 21.99 -32.98
CA ALA A 9 -5.07 21.26 -32.41
C ALA A 9 -5.00 19.78 -32.83
N ALA A 10 -4.06 19.04 -32.26
CA ALA A 10 -4.19 17.58 -32.18
C ALA A 10 -5.10 17.27 -30.97
N PRO A 11 -6.19 16.49 -31.14
CA PRO A 11 -7.04 16.14 -30.01
C PRO A 11 -6.30 15.18 -29.05
N PRO A 12 -6.47 15.30 -27.73
CA PRO A 12 -5.88 14.36 -26.79
C PRO A 12 -6.57 13.00 -26.96
N ILE A 13 -5.78 11.98 -27.29
CA ILE A 13 -6.20 10.59 -27.24
C ILE A 13 -6.49 10.29 -25.76
N SER A 14 -7.78 10.26 -25.41
CA SER A 14 -8.27 9.81 -24.12
C SER A 14 -7.98 8.31 -24.01
N ILE A 15 -6.81 7.98 -23.46
CA ILE A 15 -6.50 6.65 -22.94
C ILE A 15 -7.28 6.50 -21.62
N ALA A 16 -8.59 6.24 -21.73
CA ALA A 16 -9.33 5.62 -20.64
C ALA A 16 -8.70 4.23 -20.44
N GLY A 17 -7.81 4.14 -19.45
CA GLY A 17 -7.26 2.86 -19.02
C GLY A 17 -8.40 1.88 -18.70
N PRO A 18 -8.22 0.58 -18.95
CA PRO A 18 -9.25 -0.40 -18.64
C PRO A 18 -9.63 -0.28 -17.15
N PRO A 19 -10.93 -0.36 -16.81
CA PRO A 19 -11.36 -0.30 -15.42
C PRO A 19 -10.64 -1.39 -14.63
N PRO A 20 -10.17 -1.09 -13.39
CA PRO A 20 -9.47 -2.05 -12.56
C PRO A 20 -10.36 -3.28 -12.41
N GLN A 21 -9.92 -4.40 -12.98
CA GLN A 21 -10.59 -5.67 -12.82
C GLN A 21 -10.45 -6.04 -11.33
N PRO A 22 -11.54 -6.39 -10.61
CA PRO A 22 -11.38 -6.91 -9.28
C PRO A 22 -10.64 -8.23 -9.41
N SER A 23 -9.37 -8.27 -9.02
CA SER A 23 -8.60 -9.50 -8.86
C SER A 23 -9.12 -10.25 -7.63
N SER A 24 -10.39 -10.65 -7.69
CA SER A 24 -11.03 -11.54 -6.73
C SER A 24 -10.86 -12.96 -7.25
N SER A 25 -9.65 -13.47 -7.10
CA SER A 25 -9.38 -14.89 -7.14
C SER A 25 -8.31 -15.14 -6.09
N LEU A 26 -8.76 -15.66 -4.94
CA LEU A 26 -8.02 -16.29 -3.84
C LEU A 26 -6.50 -16.02 -3.86
N ILE A 27 -5.99 -15.31 -2.85
CA ILE A 27 -4.55 -15.20 -2.54
C ILE A 27 -3.90 -16.58 -2.70
N ASN A 28 -3.28 -16.80 -3.86
CA ASN A 28 -2.61 -18.05 -4.20
C ASN A 28 -1.42 -17.76 -5.14
N ILE A 29 -0.91 -16.54 -5.08
CA ILE A 29 0.31 -16.12 -5.74
C ILE A 29 1.40 -16.11 -4.67
N PRO A 30 2.57 -16.75 -4.88
CA PRO A 30 3.72 -16.51 -4.02
C PRO A 30 4.08 -15.03 -4.14
N GLN A 31 3.68 -14.24 -3.13
CA GLN A 31 3.84 -12.81 -3.19
C GLN A 31 5.28 -12.50 -2.78
N VAL A 32 6.09 -12.25 -3.80
CA VAL A 32 7.41 -11.65 -3.63
C VAL A 32 7.16 -10.19 -3.28
N LEU A 33 7.54 -9.80 -2.07
CA LEU A 33 7.44 -8.43 -1.59
C LEU A 33 8.85 -7.84 -1.53
N SER A 34 8.98 -6.61 -2.02
CA SER A 34 10.23 -5.85 -2.05
C SER A 34 10.02 -4.51 -1.37
N ASN A 35 11.05 -4.00 -0.66
CA ASN A 35 11.00 -2.74 0.09
C ASN A 35 9.91 -2.76 1.17
N ILE A 36 9.95 -3.78 2.03
CA ILE A 36 8.96 -3.99 3.08
C ILE A 36 9.43 -3.33 4.35
N ILE A 37 8.48 -2.84 5.15
CA ILE A 37 8.74 -2.44 6.52
C ILE A 37 7.82 -3.27 7.40
N GLU A 38 8.40 -4.10 8.26
CA GLU A 38 7.65 -4.78 9.31
C GLU A 38 7.39 -3.79 10.44
N ARG A 39 6.14 -3.67 10.84
CA ARG A 39 5.68 -2.72 11.84
C ARG A 39 5.11 -3.47 13.04
N ILE A 40 5.73 -3.29 14.21
CA ILE A 40 5.24 -3.85 15.47
C ILE A 40 4.63 -2.69 16.27
N ILE A 41 3.31 -2.70 16.37
CA ILE A 41 2.55 -1.66 17.07
C ILE A 41 2.44 -2.04 18.54
N GLY A 42 2.93 -1.18 19.42
CA GLY A 42 2.86 -1.36 20.87
C GLY A 42 1.43 -1.22 21.41
N SER A 43 1.18 -1.89 22.53
CA SER A 43 -0.05 -1.77 23.30
C SER A 43 -0.22 -0.36 23.88
N LEU A 44 -1.46 0.04 24.15
CA LEU A 44 -1.79 1.33 24.79
C LEU A 44 -1.25 1.45 26.23
N ASP A 45 -1.17 0.33 26.94
CA ASP A 45 -0.74 0.29 28.34
C ASP A 45 0.79 0.23 28.52
N ASP A 46 1.53 -0.13 27.46
CA ASP A 46 2.98 -0.25 27.49
C ASP A 46 3.64 1.05 27.01
N ASN A 47 4.61 1.55 27.78
CA ASN A 47 5.39 2.74 27.41
C ASN A 47 6.42 2.49 26.29
N GLU A 48 6.53 1.26 25.78
CA GLU A 48 7.49 0.94 24.71
C GLU A 48 7.01 1.49 23.37
N PRO A 49 7.82 2.31 22.66
CA PRO A 49 7.44 2.85 21.37
C PRO A 49 7.26 1.75 20.33
N SER A 50 6.41 2.01 19.33
CA SER A 50 6.25 1.11 18.20
C SER A 50 7.54 1.05 17.37
N SER A 51 7.83 -0.11 16.79
CA SER A 51 9.07 -0.34 16.06
C SER A 51 8.83 -0.65 14.60
N GLU A 52 9.71 -0.13 13.75
CA GLU A 52 9.76 -0.42 12.31
C GLU A 52 11.06 -1.16 11.99
N VAL A 53 10.95 -2.28 11.28
CA VAL A 53 12.08 -3.08 10.83
C VAL A 53 12.05 -3.16 9.32
N PRO A 54 13.01 -2.53 8.60
CA PRO A 54 13.06 -2.63 7.15
C PRO A 54 13.46 -4.05 6.75
N LEU A 55 12.56 -4.73 6.05
CA LEU A 55 12.77 -6.03 5.43
C LEU A 55 13.03 -5.80 3.93
N GLY A 56 14.17 -6.27 3.44
CA GLY A 56 14.55 -6.08 2.03
C GLY A 56 13.64 -6.84 1.06
N LEU A 57 14.07 -8.04 0.69
CA LEU A 57 13.30 -8.96 -0.13
C LEU A 57 12.75 -10.07 0.76
N TYR A 58 11.42 -10.25 0.79
CA TYR A 58 10.77 -11.27 1.60
C TYR A 58 9.76 -12.07 0.78
N LEU A 59 9.78 -13.39 0.94
CA LEU A 59 8.87 -14.31 0.25
C LEU A 59 7.82 -14.80 1.25
N ILE A 60 6.57 -14.39 1.04
CA ILE A 60 5.45 -14.85 1.88
C ILE A 60 4.68 -15.94 1.16
N ARG A 61 4.40 -17.03 1.87
CA ARG A 61 3.53 -18.10 1.41
C ARG A 61 2.07 -17.68 1.58
N GLY A 62 1.29 -17.75 0.51
CA GLY A 62 -0.07 -17.20 0.47
C GLY A 62 -1.02 -17.70 1.57
N GLU A 63 -0.82 -18.92 2.08
CA GLU A 63 -1.64 -19.49 3.15
C GLU A 63 -1.53 -18.76 4.49
N ASN A 64 -0.45 -18.00 4.71
CA ASN A 64 -0.20 -17.26 5.94
C ASN A 64 -0.70 -15.81 5.87
N VAL A 65 -1.25 -15.38 4.74
CA VAL A 65 -1.72 -14.00 4.54
C VAL A 65 -3.20 -13.91 4.94
N CYS A 66 -3.50 -13.08 5.93
CA CYS A 66 -4.87 -12.85 6.40
C CYS A 66 -5.60 -11.78 5.57
N LEU A 67 -4.94 -10.65 5.30
CA LEU A 67 -5.50 -9.50 4.61
C LEU A 67 -4.41 -8.78 3.82
N VAL A 68 -4.77 -8.24 2.66
CA VAL A 68 -3.95 -7.28 1.89
C VAL A 68 -4.79 -6.04 1.63
N GLY A 69 -4.34 -4.90 2.14
CA GLY A 69 -4.96 -3.60 1.91
C GLY A 69 -4.05 -2.72 1.05
N LEU A 70 -4.62 -1.99 0.10
CA LEU A 70 -3.90 -0.95 -0.63
C LEU A 70 -3.70 0.25 0.31
N VAL A 71 -2.46 0.74 0.39
CA VAL A 71 -2.08 1.90 1.20
C VAL A 71 -1.75 3.07 0.27
N ASP A 72 -2.04 4.28 0.72
CA ASP A 72 -1.66 5.52 0.04
C ASP A 72 -0.29 5.99 0.57
N GLU A 73 0.74 5.94 -0.27
CA GLU A 73 2.13 6.21 0.11
C GLU A 73 2.37 7.60 0.75
N PRO A 74 1.90 8.73 0.18
CA PRO A 74 2.08 10.04 0.81
C PRO A 74 1.41 10.16 2.18
N LEU A 75 0.31 9.44 2.42
CA LEU A 75 -0.35 9.43 3.71
C LEU A 75 0.44 8.58 4.72
N ASP A 76 0.94 7.42 4.29
CA ASP A 76 1.76 6.53 5.13
C ASP A 76 3.04 7.23 5.62
N GLU A 77 3.71 8.00 4.74
CA GLU A 77 4.91 8.78 5.08
C GLU A 77 4.62 9.93 6.07
N SER A 78 3.39 10.43 6.11
CA SER A 78 3.01 11.56 6.97
C SER A 78 2.74 11.16 8.43
N ILE A 79 2.61 9.86 8.70
CA ILE A 79 2.22 9.33 10.02
C ILE A 79 3.48 9.02 10.84
N ASN A 80 3.53 9.50 12.09
CA ASN A 80 4.57 9.10 13.04
C ASN A 80 4.24 7.75 13.67
N TRP A 81 4.68 6.68 13.02
CA TRP A 81 4.37 5.32 13.42
C TRP A 81 5.00 4.86 14.74
N ILE A 82 6.01 5.56 15.24
CA ILE A 82 6.66 5.29 16.54
C ILE A 82 5.69 5.60 17.68
N GLU A 83 4.84 6.60 17.50
CA GLU A 83 3.84 7.06 18.48
C GLU A 83 2.49 6.37 18.32
N VAL A 84 2.25 5.67 17.21
CA VAL A 84 1.00 4.94 16.97
C VAL A 84 0.90 3.77 17.95
N LYS A 85 -0.22 3.71 18.66
CA LYS A 85 -0.55 2.64 19.61
C LYS A 85 -1.86 1.98 19.24
N GLY A 86 -1.98 0.69 19.50
CA GLY A 86 -3.15 -0.10 19.13
C GLY A 86 -3.41 -1.26 20.06
N SER A 87 -4.55 -1.91 19.88
CA SER A 87 -4.84 -3.19 20.50
C SER A 87 -4.10 -4.32 19.79
N VAL A 88 -3.74 -5.36 20.52
CA VAL A 88 -3.14 -6.58 19.96
C VAL A 88 -4.03 -7.17 18.85
N ILE A 89 -3.41 -7.52 17.72
CA ILE A 89 -4.11 -8.19 16.62
C ILE A 89 -4.45 -9.62 17.05
N GLY A 90 -5.72 -10.00 16.95
CA GLY A 90 -6.18 -11.34 17.30
C GLY A 90 -5.55 -12.45 16.46
N THR A 91 -5.64 -13.69 16.94
CA THR A 91 -5.13 -14.85 16.18
C THR A 91 -6.09 -15.27 15.07
N THR A 92 -5.60 -16.01 14.09
CA THR A 92 -6.41 -16.60 13.03
C THR A 92 -7.05 -17.94 13.43
N LYS A 93 -6.80 -18.44 14.65
CA LYS A 93 -7.40 -19.67 15.19
C LYS A 93 -8.63 -19.32 16.04
N HIS A 94 -9.67 -20.13 15.92
CA HIS A 94 -10.93 -20.00 16.65
C HIS A 94 -10.92 -20.84 17.93
#